data_AF-A0A537F322-F1
#
_entry.id   AF-A0A537F322-F1
#
_cell.length_a   1.000
_cell.length_b   1.000
_cell.length_c   1.000
_cell.angle_alpha   90.00
_cell.angle_beta   90.00
_cell.angle_gamma   90.00
#
_symmetry.space_group_name_H-M   'P 1'
#
loop_
_entity.id
_entity.type
_entity.pdbx_description
1 polymer ?
#
loop_
_entity_poly.entity_id
_entity_poly.type
_entity_poly.pdbx_seq_one_letter_code
_entity_poly.pdbx_strand_id
1 'polypeptide(L)'
;MSEIVAGARPTRMELIALRRRRRIAQRGGDLLREKLDALMIEFFQFAREITSLRQKTQDLLFQAYEKFTEAQMLMGFTRVEETSLTVQDRFDVDASTRNVIGVARRGRRAND
;
A
#
# COMPACT_ATOMS: atom_id res chain seq x y z
N MET A 1 -31.25 9.35 -38.34
CA MET A 1 -32.19 8.29 -37.94
C MET A 1 -32.09 8.16 -36.43
N SER A 2 -33.13 8.48 -35.66
CA SER A 2 -33.07 8.41 -34.19
C SER A 2 -33.10 6.95 -33.74
N GLU A 3 -31.98 6.43 -33.26
CA GLU A 3 -31.94 5.17 -32.50
C GLU A 3 -32.79 5.35 -31.24
N ILE A 4 -33.99 4.77 -31.25
CA ILE A 4 -34.78 4.61 -30.04
C ILE A 4 -34.05 3.54 -29.22
N VAL A 5 -33.53 3.92 -28.05
CA VAL A 5 -32.94 2.98 -27.09
C VAL A 5 -33.96 1.86 -26.83
N ALA A 6 -33.57 0.62 -27.11
CA ALA A 6 -34.45 -0.54 -27.04
C ALA A 6 -35.13 -0.61 -25.66
N GLY A 7 -36.47 -0.56 -25.65
CA GLY A 7 -37.29 -0.64 -24.43
C GLY A 7 -37.77 0.69 -23.86
N ALA A 8 -37.38 1.85 -24.40
CA ALA A 8 -37.85 3.15 -23.91
C ALA A 8 -39.21 3.54 -24.54
N ARG A 9 -40.22 3.81 -23.70
CA ARG A 9 -41.52 4.35 -24.15
C ARG A 9 -41.35 5.84 -24.51
N PRO A 10 -41.88 6.32 -25.65
CA PRO A 10 -41.70 7.71 -26.09
C PRO A 10 -42.64 8.67 -25.31
N THR A 11 -42.46 8.75 -24.00
CA THR A 11 -43.22 9.63 -23.11
C THR A 11 -42.31 10.72 -22.54
N ARG A 12 -42.88 11.90 -22.29
CA ARG A 12 -42.15 13.02 -21.68
C ARG A 12 -41.59 12.67 -20.29
N MET A 13 -42.30 11.82 -19.53
CA MET A 13 -41.85 11.35 -18.22
C MET A 13 -40.62 10.45 -18.33
N GLU A 14 -40.59 9.52 -19.28
CA GLU A 14 -39.45 8.63 -19.51
C GLU A 14 -38.21 9.44 -19.94
N LEU A 15 -38.39 10.44 -20.80
CA LEU A 15 -37.31 11.34 -21.20
C LEU A 15 -36.70 12.11 -20.01
N ILE A 16 -37.53 12.58 -19.07
CA ILE A 16 -37.06 13.26 -17.86
C ILE A 16 -36.28 12.30 -16.96
N ALA A 17 -36.77 11.07 -16.78
CA ALA A 17 -36.11 10.03 -15.99
C ALA A 17 -34.75 9.65 -16.57
N LEU A 18 -34.66 9.42 -17.89
CA LEU A 18 -33.41 9.12 -18.58
C LEU A 18 -32.41 10.28 -18.51
N ARG A 19 -32.86 11.54 -18.66
CA ARG A 19 -31.99 12.73 -18.49
C ARG A 19 -31.46 12.86 -17.07
N ARG A 20 -32.24 12.47 -16.04
CA ARG A 20 -31.79 12.44 -14.65
C ARG A 20 -30.77 11.33 -14.42
N ARG A 21 -31.04 10.12 -14.93
CA ARG A 21 -30.12 8.97 -14.85
C ARG A 21 -28.78 9.26 -15.53
N ARG A 22 -28.80 9.90 -16.71
CA ARG A 22 -27.58 10.35 -17.41
C ARG A 22 -26.75 11.32 -16.55
N ARG A 23 -27.40 12.32 -15.94
CA ARG A 23 -26.70 13.28 -15.06
C ARG A 23 -26.09 12.62 -13.83
N ILE A 24 -26.79 11.65 -13.23
CA ILE A 24 -26.26 10.88 -12.09
C ILE A 24 -25.08 10.02 -12.53
N ALA A 25 -25.18 9.32 -13.67
CA ALA A 25 -24.11 8.48 -14.19
C ALA A 25 -22.85 9.31 -14.56
N GLN A 26 -23.02 10.50 -15.14
CA GLN A 26 -21.92 11.41 -15.42
C GLN A 26 -21.20 11.83 -14.14
N ARG A 27 -21.94 12.31 -13.13
CA ARG A 27 -21.35 12.67 -11.82
C ARG A 27 -20.71 11.49 -11.09
N GLY A 28 -21.30 10.30 -11.19
CA GLY A 28 -20.72 9.08 -10.62
C GLY A 28 -19.40 8.71 -11.30
N GLY A 29 -19.31 8.87 -12.62
CA GLY A 29 -18.08 8.68 -13.37
C GLY A 29 -16.98 9.66 -12.96
N ASP A 30 -17.32 10.94 -12.80
CA ASP A 30 -16.38 11.97 -12.36
C ASP A 30 -15.87 11.68 -10.93
N LEU A 31 -16.76 11.33 -10.00
CA LEU A 31 -16.40 10.97 -8.62
C LEU A 31 -15.49 9.73 -8.55
N LEU A 32 -15.75 8.72 -9.39
CA LEU A 32 -14.88 7.54 -9.46
C LEU A 32 -13.50 7.89 -10.01
N ARG A 33 -13.41 8.82 -10.96
CA ARG A 33 -12.13 9.29 -11.49
C ARG A 33 -11.34 10.04 -10.42
N GLU A 34 -11.98 10.96 -9.68
CA GLU A 34 -11.34 11.65 -8.55
C GLU A 34 -10.85 10.67 -7.47
N LYS A 35 -11.65 9.64 -7.15
CA LYS A 35 -11.26 8.60 -6.19
C LYS A 35 -10.04 7.81 -6.67
N LEU A 36 -9.98 7.47 -7.96
CA LEU A 36 -8.84 6.78 -8.56
C LEU A 36 -7.60 7.65 -8.54
N ASP A 37 -7.71 8.94 -8.86
CA ASP A 37 -6.57 9.87 -8.85
C ASP A 37 -5.99 10.01 -7.44
N ALA A 38 -6.84 10.16 -6.42
CA ALA A 38 -6.41 10.19 -5.03
C ALA A 38 -5.71 8.89 -4.60
N LEU A 39 -6.26 7.73 -4.97
CA LEU A 39 -5.65 6.43 -4.70
C LEU A 39 -4.28 6.28 -5.39
N MET A 40 -4.14 6.77 -6.62
CA MET A 40 -2.89 6.71 -7.38
C MET A 40 -1.79 7.55 -6.75
N ILE A 41 -2.12 8.75 -6.26
CA ILE A 41 -1.17 9.63 -5.56
C ILE A 41 -0.62 8.92 -4.31
N GLU A 42 -1.51 8.38 -3.47
CA GLU A 42 -1.09 7.65 -2.27
C GLU A 42 -0.27 6.40 -2.63
N PHE A 43 -0.73 5.61 -3.61
CA PHE A 43 -0.02 4.41 -4.07
C PHE A 43 1.42 4.72 -4.47
N PHE A 44 1.64 5.75 -5.30
CA PHE A 44 3.00 6.10 -5.74
C PHE A 44 3.84 6.70 -4.63
N GLN A 45 3.24 7.44 -3.69
CA GLN A 45 3.95 7.90 -2.50
C GLN A 45 4.46 6.72 -1.66
N PHE A 46 3.61 5.72 -1.41
CA PHE A 46 4.02 4.51 -0.70
C PHE A 46 5.03 3.67 -1.47
N ALA A 47 4.87 3.52 -2.78
CA ALA A 47 5.83 2.78 -3.61
C ALA A 47 7.24 3.39 -3.52
N ARG A 48 7.33 4.73 -3.52
CA ARG A 48 8.61 5.43 -3.31
C ARG A 48 9.18 5.21 -1.91
N GLU A 49 8.33 5.27 -0.89
CA GLU A 49 8.74 5.02 0.50
C GLU A 49 9.31 3.61 0.66
N ILE A 50 8.64 2.58 0.12
CA ILE A 50 9.10 1.19 0.16
C ILE A 50 10.47 1.03 -0.50
N THR A 51 10.68 1.62 -1.69
CA THR A 51 11.98 1.55 -2.37
C THR A 51 13.08 2.20 -1.54
N SER A 52 12.83 3.39 -0.97
CA SER A 52 13.80 4.06 -0.12
C SER A 52 14.10 3.29 1.17
N LEU A 53 13.08 2.69 1.79
CA LEU A 53 13.22 1.91 3.01
C LEU A 53 14.03 0.64 2.71
N ARG A 54 13.74 -0.03 1.59
CA ARG A 54 14.48 -1.21 1.13
C ARG A 54 15.96 -0.92 0.96
N GLN A 55 16.31 0.21 0.33
CA GLN A 55 17.71 0.60 0.17
C GLN A 55 18.38 0.81 1.53
N LYS A 56 17.76 1.57 2.42
CA LYS A 56 18.29 1.78 3.79
C LYS A 56 18.47 0.47 4.56
N THR A 57 17.51 -0.45 4.46
CA THR A 57 17.62 -1.76 5.11
C THR A 57 18.77 -2.58 4.53
N GLN A 58 18.98 -2.55 3.21
CA GLN A 58 20.11 -3.23 2.57
C GLN A 58 21.45 -2.65 3.03
N ASP A 59 21.58 -1.32 3.10
CA ASP A 59 22.81 -0.67 3.53
C ASP A 59 23.14 -1.00 4.99
N LEU A 60 22.14 -1.00 5.88
CA LEU A 60 22.29 -1.41 7.29
C LEU A 60 22.67 -2.88 7.42
N LEU A 61 22.05 -3.75 6.64
CA LEU A 61 22.34 -5.18 6.65
C LEU A 61 23.77 -5.46 6.17
N PHE A 62 24.22 -4.73 5.14
CA PHE A 62 25.59 -4.82 4.63
C PHE A 62 26.61 -4.46 5.73
N GLN A 63 26.42 -3.32 6.39
CA GLN A 63 27.29 -2.90 7.50
C GLN A 63 27.27 -3.90 8.66
N ALA A 64 26.10 -4.46 8.99
CA ALA A 64 25.98 -5.48 10.02
C ALA A 64 26.75 -6.77 9.66
N TYR A 65 26.70 -7.21 8.40
CA TYR A 65 27.45 -8.37 7.94
C TYR A 65 28.97 -8.14 7.88
N GLU A 66 29.42 -6.93 7.55
CA GLU A 66 30.84 -6.58 7.65
C GLU A 66 31.32 -6.70 9.10
N LYS A 67 30.56 -6.16 10.05
CA LYS A 67 30.87 -6.26 11.48
C LYS A 67 30.80 -7.68 12.02
N PHE A 68 29.85 -8.47 11.53
CA PHE A 68 29.76 -9.89 11.86
C PHE A 68 30.98 -10.67 11.36
N THR A 69 31.44 -10.38 10.13
CA THR A 69 32.64 -10.99 9.55
C THR A 69 33.90 -10.60 10.34
N GLU A 70 34.03 -9.32 10.71
CA GLU A 70 35.13 -8.83 11.57
C GLU A 70 35.13 -9.54 12.93
N ALA A 71 33.96 -9.71 13.55
CA ALA A 71 33.82 -10.43 14.81
C ALA A 71 34.19 -11.92 14.68
N GLN A 72 33.81 -12.58 13.58
CA GLN A 72 34.21 -13.97 13.30
C GLN A 72 35.73 -14.11 13.12
N MET A 73 36.38 -13.16 12.47
CA MET A 73 37.84 -13.14 12.32
C MET A 73 38.57 -12.99 13.66
N LEU A 74 38.02 -12.18 14.58
CA LEU A 74 38.62 -11.92 15.88
C LEU A 74 38.34 -13.02 16.92
N MET A 75 37.10 -13.48 17.03
CA MET A 75 36.64 -14.38 18.10
C MET A 75 36.59 -15.86 17.68
N GLY A 76 36.66 -16.15 16.38
CA GLY A 76 36.45 -17.48 15.82
C GLY A 76 34.97 -17.84 15.71
N PHE A 77 34.64 -18.73 14.76
CA PHE A 77 33.27 -19.06 14.37
C PHE A 77 32.42 -19.59 15.55
N THR A 78 32.95 -20.55 16.31
CA THR A 78 32.23 -21.23 17.39
C THR A 78 31.80 -20.28 18.52
N ARG A 79 32.66 -19.31 18.86
CA ARG A 79 32.40 -18.37 19.96
C ARG A 79 31.31 -17.35 19.62
N VAL A 80 31.27 -16.91 18.36
CA VAL A 80 30.24 -15.99 17.86
C VAL A 80 28.87 -16.67 17.80
N GLU A 81 28.83 -17.95 17.44
CA GLU A 81 27.62 -18.76 17.42
C GLU A 81 27.04 -18.96 18.83
N GLU A 82 27.86 -19.41 19.79
CA GLU A 82 27.44 -19.57 21.20
C GLU A 82 26.91 -18.26 21.80
N THR A 83 27.58 -17.14 21.49
CA THR A 83 27.18 -15.83 21.99
C THR A 83 25.83 -15.38 21.39
N SER A 84 25.60 -15.65 20.10
CA SER A 84 24.34 -15.28 19.43
C SER A 84 23.15 -16.06 19.98
N LEU A 85 23.33 -17.34 20.32
CA LEU A 85 22.28 -18.19 20.89
C LEU A 85 21.84 -17.77 22.31
N THR A 86 22.70 -17.02 23.02
CA THR A 86 22.44 -16.60 24.40
C THR A 86 21.70 -15.25 24.47
N VAL A 87 21.61 -14.52 23.36
CA VAL A 87 20.94 -13.21 23.30
C VAL A 87 19.42 -13.39 23.26
N GLN A 88 18.70 -12.66 24.11
CA GLN A 88 17.24 -12.65 24.12
C GLN A 88 16.68 -11.74 23.01
N ASP A 89 15.61 -12.18 22.35
CA ASP A 89 14.86 -11.37 21.38
C ASP A 89 14.20 -10.18 22.09
N ARG A 90 14.59 -8.95 21.71
CA ARG A 90 14.10 -7.71 22.33
C ARG A 90 13.08 -6.93 21.49
N PHE A 91 12.74 -7.41 20.29
CA PHE A 91 11.90 -6.65 19.36
C PHE A 91 10.46 -7.15 19.37
N ASP A 92 9.51 -6.28 19.74
CA ASP A 92 8.08 -6.53 19.55
C ASP A 92 7.57 -5.78 18.31
N VAL A 93 6.82 -6.47 17.46
CA VAL A 93 6.38 -5.93 16.17
C VAL A 93 4.86 -5.83 16.15
N ASP A 94 4.37 -4.61 16.32
CA ASP A 94 2.94 -4.31 16.40
C ASP A 94 2.34 -4.07 15.00
N ALA A 95 1.31 -4.83 14.63
CA ALA A 95 0.65 -4.70 13.33
C ALA A 95 -0.63 -3.86 13.43
N SER A 96 -0.69 -2.71 12.73
CA SER A 96 -1.86 -1.83 12.68
C SER A 96 -2.43 -1.73 11.27
N THR A 97 -3.76 -1.79 11.12
CA THR A 97 -4.43 -1.61 9.82
C THR A 97 -4.96 -0.18 9.70
N ARG A 98 -4.66 0.51 8.61
CA ARG A 98 -5.18 1.84 8.28
C ARG A 98 -6.04 1.75 7.02
N ASN A 99 -7.24 2.31 7.04
CA ASN A 99 -8.12 2.36 5.88
C ASN A 99 -7.84 3.63 5.07
N VAL A 100 -7.52 3.46 3.79
CA VAL A 100 -7.39 4.56 2.82
C VAL A 100 -8.47 4.36 1.78
N ILE A 101 -9.48 5.25 1.78
CA ILE A 101 -10.43 5.38 0.66
C ILE A 101 -11.18 4.04 0.35
N GLY A 102 -11.38 3.19 1.37
CA GLY A 102 -12.07 1.90 1.28
C GLY A 102 -11.17 0.70 1.03
N VAL A 103 -9.85 0.89 0.99
CA VAL A 103 -8.85 -0.20 0.92
C VAL A 103 -8.18 -0.31 2.29
N ALA A 104 -8.35 -1.48 2.93
CA ALA A 104 -7.70 -1.78 4.20
C ALA A 104 -6.22 -2.08 3.96
N ARG A 105 -5.33 -1.25 4.52
CA ARG A 105 -3.88 -1.42 4.43
C ARG A 105 -3.33 -1.90 5.77
N ARG A 106 -2.62 -3.03 5.79
CA ARG A 106 -1.88 -3.49 6.97
C ARG A 106 -0.50 -2.81 7.03
N GLY A 107 -0.22 -2.11 8.12
CA GLY A 107 1.09 -1.63 8.51
C GLY A 107 1.65 -2.45 9.67
N ARG A 108 2.97 -2.52 9.80
CA ARG A 108 3.66 -3.00 11.00
C ARG A 108 4.56 -1.88 11.50
N ARG A 109 4.47 -1.55 12.78
CA ARG A 109 5.42 -0.68 13.50
C ARG A 109 6.18 -1.59 14.46
N ALA A 110 7.49 -1.66 14.33
CA ALA A 110 8.32 -2.16 15.41
C ALA A 110 8.29 -1.12 16.53
N ASN A 111 8.01 -1.53 17.75
CA ASN A 111 8.13 -0.68 18.92
C ASN A 111 9.50 -1.02 19.55
N ASP A 112 10.36 -0.01 19.67
CA ASP A 112 11.60 -0.08 20.47
C ASP A 112 11.29 0.31 21.91
#